data_AF-A0A2G2ALI2-F1
#
_entry.id   AF-A0A2G2ALI2-F1
#
_cell.length_a   1.000
_cell.length_b   1.000
_cell.length_c   1.000
_cell.angle_alpha   90.00
_cell.angle_beta   90.00
_cell.angle_gamma   90.00
#
_symmetry.space_group_name_H-M   'P 1'
#
loop_
_entity.id
_entity.type
_entity.pdbx_description
1 polymer ?
#
loop_
_entity_poly.entity_id
_entity_poly.type
_entity_poly.pdbx_seq_one_letter_code
_entity_poly.pdbx_strand_id
1 'polypeptide(L)'
;MNYGDFKKELASVLYGDTKIPSDDKILIPIVMRKLRSITYLCTPLALITTSPDFRIIRDLDNGFYLRESVLIKKDESKIDLDSELIDALVFMVASSISIQKSEIYTRLARGVIADFNFKIYEASNGN
;
A
#
# COMPACT_ATOMS: atom_id res chain seq x y z
N MET A 1 -3.02 -4.66 -7.78
CA MET A 1 -4.43 -4.88 -7.38
C MET A 1 -5.28 -3.67 -7.77
N ASN A 2 -6.56 -3.83 -8.11
CA ASN A 2 -7.49 -2.69 -8.26
C ASN A 2 -8.25 -2.43 -6.95
N TYR A 3 -8.88 -1.26 -6.84
CA TYR A 3 -9.56 -0.86 -5.61
C TYR A 3 -10.78 -1.74 -5.26
N GLY A 4 -11.51 -2.24 -6.26
CA GLY A 4 -12.64 -3.14 -6.04
C GLY A 4 -12.23 -4.47 -5.40
N ASP A 5 -11.14 -5.08 -5.87
CA ASP A 5 -10.61 -6.33 -5.33
C ASP A 5 -10.02 -6.13 -3.94
N PHE A 6 -9.36 -4.99 -3.71
CA PHE A 6 -8.92 -4.58 -2.38
C PHE A 6 -10.08 -4.51 -1.38
N LYS A 7 -11.24 -3.94 -1.78
CA LYS A 7 -12.42 -3.89 -0.89
C LYS A 7 -12.91 -5.29 -0.51
N LYS A 8 -12.82 -6.27 -1.42
CA LYS A 8 -13.21 -7.66 -1.15
C LYS A 8 -12.26 -8.32 -0.15
N GLU A 9 -10.96 -8.13 -0.31
CA GLU A 9 -9.96 -8.66 0.64
C GLU A 9 -10.11 -8.01 2.02
N LEU A 10 -10.27 -6.69 2.06
CA LEU A 10 -10.55 -5.98 3.30
C LEU A 10 -11.81 -6.51 4.00
N ALA A 11 -12.85 -6.86 3.23
CA ALA A 11 -14.10 -7.41 3.77
C ALA A 11 -13.87 -8.79 4.39
N SER A 12 -13.05 -9.61 3.74
CA SER A 12 -12.67 -10.93 4.25
C SER A 12 -11.91 -10.81 5.57
N VAL A 13 -10.94 -9.88 5.66
CA VAL A 13 -10.12 -9.69 6.87
C VAL A 13 -10.94 -9.17 8.05
N LEU A 14 -11.94 -8.34 7.81
CA LEU A 14 -12.81 -7.75 8.83
C LEU A 14 -14.05 -8.59 9.15
N TYR A 15 -14.17 -9.79 8.57
CA TYR A 15 -15.32 -10.64 8.78
C TYR A 15 -15.55 -10.91 10.27
N GLY A 16 -16.78 -10.64 10.73
CA GLY A 16 -17.17 -10.78 12.13
C GLY A 16 -16.61 -9.72 13.09
N ASP A 17 -15.92 -8.68 12.61
CA ASP A 17 -15.43 -7.58 13.42
C ASP A 17 -16.20 -6.28 13.13
N THR A 18 -15.98 -5.68 11.95
CA THR A 18 -16.57 -4.38 11.62
C THR A 18 -17.00 -4.33 10.16
N LYS A 19 -18.15 -3.73 9.89
CA LYS A 19 -18.62 -3.50 8.52
C LYS A 19 -17.83 -2.37 7.86
N ILE A 20 -17.33 -2.61 6.66
CA ILE A 20 -16.63 -1.59 5.87
C ILE A 20 -17.58 -0.42 5.56
N PRO A 21 -17.12 0.84 5.68
CA PRO A 21 -17.88 2.00 5.22
C PRO A 21 -18.27 1.84 3.74
N SER A 22 -19.56 1.94 3.44
CA SER A 22 -20.06 1.85 2.07
C SER A 22 -19.82 3.11 1.25
N ASP A 23 -19.49 4.23 1.90
CA ASP A 23 -19.19 5.49 1.23
C ASP A 23 -17.69 5.56 0.88
N ASP A 24 -17.39 5.51 -0.41
CA ASP A 24 -16.04 5.65 -0.94
C ASP A 24 -15.40 7.00 -0.57
N LYS A 25 -16.19 8.04 -0.28
CA LYS A 25 -15.67 9.33 0.24
C LYS A 25 -15.01 9.20 1.61
N ILE A 26 -15.32 8.14 2.36
CA ILE A 26 -14.70 7.85 3.66
C ILE A 26 -13.55 6.86 3.47
N LEU A 27 -13.78 5.79 2.71
CA LEU A 27 -12.79 4.72 2.60
C LEU A 27 -11.56 5.13 1.78
N ILE A 28 -11.73 5.87 0.67
CA ILE A 28 -10.62 6.30 -0.18
C ILE A 28 -9.60 7.15 0.61
N PRO A 29 -9.98 8.20 1.37
CA PRO A 29 -9.02 8.94 2.18
C PRO A 29 -8.26 8.09 3.21
N ILE A 30 -8.89 7.06 3.78
CA ILE A 30 -8.22 6.13 4.70
C ILE A 30 -7.17 5.34 3.93
N VAL A 31 -7.52 4.73 2.79
CA VAL A 31 -6.58 3.97 1.95
C VAL A 31 -5.40 4.84 1.52
N MET A 32 -5.67 6.05 1.00
CA MET A 32 -4.62 6.98 0.56
C MET A 32 -3.68 7.38 1.69
N ARG A 33 -4.22 7.57 2.91
CA ARG A 33 -3.40 7.86 4.09
C ARG A 33 -2.50 6.68 4.44
N LYS A 34 -3.01 5.45 4.35
CA LYS A 34 -2.22 4.25 4.68
C LYS A 34 -1.20 3.90 3.61
N LEU A 35 -1.51 4.09 2.33
CA LEU A 35 -0.53 4.03 1.25
C LEU A 35 0.66 4.94 1.55
N ARG A 36 0.38 6.20 1.90
CA ARG A 36 1.43 7.16 2.29
C ARG A 36 2.23 6.68 3.51
N SER A 37 1.57 6.14 4.54
CA SER A 37 2.27 5.59 5.69
C SER A 37 3.19 4.43 5.33
N ILE A 38 2.76 3.52 4.45
CA ILE A 38 3.60 2.42 3.97
C ILE A 38 4.82 2.96 3.24
N THR A 39 4.63 3.92 2.33
CA THR A 39 5.74 4.56 1.60
C THR A 39 6.79 5.16 2.53
N TYR A 40 6.40 5.72 3.69
CA TYR A 40 7.36 6.25 4.67
C TYR A 40 8.06 5.17 5.50
N LEU A 41 7.47 3.99 5.64
CA LEU A 41 8.01 2.89 6.43
C LEU A 41 8.85 1.91 5.59
N CYS A 42 8.68 1.93 4.27
CA CYS A 42 9.38 1.06 3.35
C CYS A 42 10.71 1.67 2.88
N THR A 43 11.73 0.83 2.77
CA THR A 43 12.97 1.20 2.08
C THR A 43 12.65 1.44 0.61
N PRO A 44 13.01 2.61 0.05
CA PRO A 44 12.73 2.90 -1.35
C PRO A 44 13.55 1.96 -2.24
N LEU A 45 12.86 1.25 -3.13
CA LEU A 45 13.52 0.58 -4.24
C LEU A 45 13.97 1.64 -5.25
N ALA A 46 15.23 1.54 -5.66
CA ALA A 46 15.74 2.19 -6.86
C ALA A 46 14.83 1.82 -8.04
N LEU A 47 14.07 2.79 -8.59
CA LEU A 47 13.24 2.57 -9.77
C LEU A 47 14.16 2.49 -11.01
N ILE A 48 14.51 1.27 -11.43
CA ILE A 48 15.27 0.99 -12.66
C ILE A 48 14.28 0.57 -13.77
N THR A 49 13.29 1.39 -14.10
CA THR A 49 12.43 1.11 -15.26
C THR A 49 12.12 2.40 -16.00
N THR A 50 11.70 2.36 -17.27
CA THR A 50 11.08 3.52 -17.93
C THR A 50 9.69 3.06 -18.34
N SER A 51 8.77 3.02 -17.36
CA SER A 51 7.39 2.62 -17.67
C SER A 51 6.67 3.77 -18.37
N PRO A 52 6.12 3.56 -19.58
CA PRO A 52 5.35 4.57 -20.30
C PRO A 52 3.97 4.84 -19.65
N ASP A 53 3.56 4.02 -18.69
CA ASP A 53 2.23 4.06 -18.08
C ASP A 53 2.08 5.16 -17.03
N PHE A 54 3.19 5.79 -16.60
CA PHE A 54 3.19 6.79 -15.55
C PHE A 54 3.85 8.07 -16.00
N ARG A 55 3.17 9.20 -15.75
CA ARG A 55 3.75 10.51 -15.98
C ARG A 55 4.93 10.72 -15.04
N ILE A 56 6.10 11.05 -15.60
CA ILE A 56 7.26 11.49 -14.83
C ILE A 56 7.07 12.96 -14.47
N ILE A 57 7.17 13.28 -13.17
CA ILE A 57 7.12 14.64 -12.63
C ILE A 57 8.50 15.30 -12.74
N ARG A 58 9.57 14.52 -12.47
CA ARG A 58 10.94 15.03 -12.42
C ARG A 58 11.95 13.91 -12.63
N ASP A 59 12.97 14.15 -13.45
CA ASP A 59 14.20 13.36 -13.47
C ASP A 59 15.12 13.77 -12.32
N LEU A 60 15.66 12.78 -11.62
CA LEU A 60 16.64 12.94 -10.55
C LEU A 60 18.03 12.53 -11.09
N ASP A 61 19.09 13.10 -10.50
CA ASP A 61 20.45 12.70 -10.84
C ASP A 61 20.65 11.20 -10.59
N ASN A 62 21.52 10.56 -11.39
CA ASN A 62 21.83 9.12 -11.36
C ASN A 62 20.75 8.18 -11.97
N GLY A 63 19.92 8.68 -12.89
CA GLY A 63 18.99 7.83 -13.66
C GLY A 63 17.71 7.45 -12.91
N PHE A 64 17.41 8.13 -11.81
CA PHE A 64 16.15 7.98 -11.07
C PHE A 64 15.11 8.99 -11.55
N TYR A 65 13.84 8.70 -11.33
CA TYR A 65 12.75 9.61 -11.68
C TYR A 65 11.64 9.57 -10.62
N LEU A 66 11.06 10.74 -10.37
CA LEU A 66 9.85 10.89 -9.57
C LEU A 66 8.64 10.83 -10.50
N ARG A 67 7.76 9.85 -10.30
CA ARG A 67 6.51 9.71 -11.06
C ARG A 67 5.31 10.25 -10.30
N GLU A 68 4.26 10.62 -11.06
CA GLU A 68 2.97 11.00 -10.50
C GLU A 68 2.28 9.78 -9.87
N SER A 69 1.76 9.97 -8.66
CA SER A 69 1.02 8.94 -7.94
C SER A 69 -0.33 8.71 -8.61
N VAL A 70 -0.70 7.45 -8.80
CA VAL A 70 -2.05 7.12 -9.28
C VAL A 70 -3.06 7.35 -8.16
N LEU A 71 -4.02 8.23 -8.41
CA LEU A 71 -5.10 8.50 -7.48
C LEU A 71 -6.21 7.46 -7.62
N ILE A 72 -6.64 6.90 -6.48
CA ILE A 72 -7.82 6.04 -6.40
C ILE A 72 -9.07 6.92 -6.48
N LYS A 73 -9.89 6.73 -7.52
CA LYS A 73 -11.15 7.48 -7.72
C LYS A 73 -12.39 6.59 -7.82
N LYS A 74 -12.21 5.33 -8.17
CA LYS A 74 -13.25 4.33 -8.45
C LYS A 74 -12.68 2.91 -8.37
N ASP A 75 -13.53 1.89 -8.40
CA ASP A 75 -13.16 0.48 -8.19
C ASP A 75 -12.11 -0.04 -9.17
N GLU A 76 -12.13 0.41 -10.43
CA GLU A 76 -11.13 -0.01 -11.42
C GLU A 76 -9.77 0.70 -11.24
N SER A 77 -9.67 1.67 -10.33
CA SER A 77 -8.41 2.37 -10.08
C SER A 77 -7.37 1.39 -9.55
N LYS A 78 -6.19 1.39 -10.16
CA LYS A 78 -5.06 0.59 -9.69
C LYS A 78 -4.58 1.13 -8.35
N ILE A 79 -4.39 0.24 -7.38
CA ILE A 79 -3.61 0.53 -6.18
C ILE A 79 -2.15 0.42 -6.58
N ASP A 80 -1.48 1.57 -6.50
CA ASP A 80 -0.11 1.76 -6.94
C ASP A 80 0.86 1.46 -5.79
N LEU A 81 1.09 0.16 -5.58
CA LEU A 81 1.92 -0.39 -4.52
C LEU A 81 2.49 -1.74 -4.97
N ASP A 82 3.70 -2.08 -4.50
CA ASP A 82 4.29 -3.40 -4.72
C ASP A 82 3.37 -4.51 -4.20
N SER A 83 3.27 -5.62 -4.94
CA SER A 83 2.33 -6.70 -4.62
C SER A 83 2.54 -7.27 -3.23
N GLU A 84 3.78 -7.35 -2.76
CA GLU A 84 4.13 -7.84 -1.41
C GLU A 84 3.64 -6.93 -0.29
N LEU A 85 3.40 -5.64 -0.57
CA LEU A 85 2.94 -4.67 0.42
C LEU A 85 1.41 -4.51 0.42
N ILE A 86 0.70 -5.22 -0.46
CA ILE A 86 -0.76 -5.16 -0.52
C ILE A 86 -1.39 -5.66 0.79
N ASP A 87 -0.88 -6.76 1.35
CA ASP A 87 -1.37 -7.27 2.64
C ASP A 87 -1.14 -6.27 3.77
N ALA A 88 0.02 -5.57 3.76
CA ALA A 88 0.29 -4.50 4.72
C ALA A 88 -0.76 -3.38 4.59
N LEU A 89 -1.13 -3.00 3.37
CA LEU A 89 -2.18 -2.02 3.13
C LEU A 89 -3.54 -2.47 3.66
N VAL A 90 -3.94 -3.72 3.38
CA VAL A 90 -5.19 -4.30 3.88
C VAL A 90 -5.22 -4.25 5.40
N PHE A 91 -4.16 -4.70 6.08
CA PHE A 91 -4.09 -4.68 7.55
C PHE A 91 -4.04 -3.27 8.14
N MET A 92 -3.32 -2.33 7.52
CA MET A 92 -3.28 -0.94 8.00
C MET A 92 -4.61 -0.20 7.85
N VAL A 93 -5.39 -0.54 6.81
CA VAL A 93 -6.74 -0.01 6.65
C VAL A 93 -7.67 -0.68 7.63
N ALA A 94 -7.63 -2.02 7.76
CA ALA A 94 -8.39 -2.77 8.75
C ALA A 94 -8.15 -2.26 10.17
N SER A 95 -6.90 -1.94 10.54
CA SER A 95 -6.60 -1.41 11.89
C SER A 95 -7.25 -0.06 12.18
N SER A 96 -7.60 0.71 11.17
CA SER A 96 -8.21 2.04 11.33
C SER A 96 -9.73 2.01 11.41
N ILE A 97 -10.33 0.90 11.02
CA ILE A 97 -11.79 0.73 11.01
C ILE A 97 -12.26 -0.36 11.98
N SER A 98 -11.38 -1.28 12.35
CA SER A 98 -11.65 -2.34 13.33
C SER A 98 -11.99 -1.77 14.70
N ILE A 99 -13.02 -2.34 15.32
CA ILE A 99 -13.44 -1.99 16.68
C ILE A 99 -12.66 -2.80 17.72
N GLN A 100 -12.29 -4.05 17.42
CA GLN A 100 -11.73 -4.97 18.43
C GLN A 100 -10.30 -5.44 18.16
N LYS A 101 -9.86 -5.46 16.90
CA LYS A 101 -8.63 -6.14 16.45
C LYS A 101 -7.58 -5.17 15.89
N SER A 102 -7.74 -3.87 16.14
CA SER A 102 -6.86 -2.82 15.61
C SER A 102 -5.36 -3.07 15.87
N GLU A 103 -5.00 -3.48 17.09
CA GLU A 103 -3.61 -3.77 17.44
C GLU A 103 -3.06 -5.01 16.72
N ILE A 104 -3.88 -6.06 16.57
CA ILE A 104 -3.51 -7.28 15.85
C ILE A 104 -3.18 -6.95 14.40
N TYR A 105 -4.06 -6.21 13.72
CA TYR A 105 -3.82 -5.79 12.33
C TYR A 105 -2.60 -4.89 12.21
N THR A 106 -2.37 -3.99 13.17
CA THR A 106 -1.16 -3.15 13.18
C THR A 106 0.12 -3.99 13.28
N ARG A 107 0.12 -5.04 14.12
CA ARG A 107 1.25 -5.95 14.23
C ARG A 107 1.48 -6.75 12.94
N LEU A 108 0.41 -7.27 12.33
CA LEU A 108 0.50 -7.99 11.06
C LEU A 108 1.06 -7.11 9.94
N ALA A 109 0.56 -5.88 9.80
CA ALA A 109 1.08 -4.91 8.84
C ALA A 109 2.58 -4.64 9.02
N ARG A 110 3.02 -4.45 10.27
CA ARG A 110 4.44 -4.22 10.58
C ARG A 110 5.31 -5.43 10.22
N GLY A 111 4.81 -6.65 10.42
CA GLY A 111 5.50 -7.87 10.01
C GLY A 111 5.76 -7.89 8.50
N VAL A 112 4.71 -7.67 7.69
CA VAL A 112 4.83 -7.63 6.23
C VAL A 112 5.83 -6.56 5.76
N ILE A 113 5.77 -5.36 6.34
CA ILE A 113 6.70 -4.27 5.99
C ILE A 113 8.14 -4.60 6.41
N ALA A 114 8.33 -5.21 7.59
CA ALA A 114 9.65 -5.60 8.06
C ALA A 114 10.27 -6.68 7.15
N ASP A 115 9.49 -7.69 6.77
CA ASP A 115 9.91 -8.74 5.85
C ASP A 115 10.29 -8.16 4.48
N PHE A 116 9.48 -7.24 3.94
CA PHE A 116 9.78 -6.53 2.70
C PHE A 116 11.11 -5.76 2.79
N ASN A 117 11.28 -4.97 3.84
CA ASN A 117 12.51 -4.19 4.05
C ASN A 117 13.73 -5.08 4.22
N PHE A 118 13.59 -6.21 4.91
CA PHE A 118 14.65 -7.20 5.08
C PHE A 118 15.10 -7.78 3.74
N LYS A 119 14.16 -8.18 2.88
CA LYS A 119 14.48 -8.67 1.52
C LYS A 119 15.23 -7.62 0.68
N ILE A 120 14.82 -6.36 0.75
CA ILE A 120 15.53 -5.27 0.05
C ILE A 120 16.94 -5.12 0.58
N TYR A 121 17.12 -5.16 1.90
CA TYR A 121 18.42 -5.06 2.52
C TYR A 121 19.35 -6.21 2.10
N GLU A 122 18.85 -7.45 2.11
CA GLU A 122 19.61 -8.61 1.63
C GLU A 122 20.00 -8.48 0.15
N ALA A 123 19.07 -8.03 -0.70
CA ALA A 123 19.34 -7.80 -2.12
C ALA A 123 20.36 -6.67 -2.36
N SER A 124 20.42 -5.68 -1.47
CA SER A 124 21.29 -4.50 -1.62
C SER A 124 22.71 -4.71 -1.07
N ASN A 125 22.88 -5.60 -0.08
CA ASN A 125 24.18 -5.83 0.59
C ASN A 125 24.75 -7.24 0.38
N GLY A 126 24.04 -8.09 -0.38
CA GLY A 126 24.46 -9.46 -0.69
C GLY A 126 25.46 -9.59 -1.86
N ASN A 127 26.14 -8.51 -2.26
CA ASN A 127 27.22 -8.52 -3.27
C ASN A 127 28.59 -8.36 -2.62
#